data_AF-A0A818EMT1-F1
#
_entry.id   AF-A0A818EMT1-F1
#
_cell.length_a   1.000
_cell.length_b   1.000
_cell.length_c   1.000
_cell.angle_alpha   90.00
_cell.angle_beta   90.00
_cell.angle_gamma   90.00
#
_symmetry.space_group_name_H-M   'P 1'
#
loop_
_entity.id
_entity.type
_entity.pdbx_description
1 polymer ?
#
loop_
_entity_poly.entity_id
_entity_poly.type
_entity_poly.pdbx_seq_one_letter_code
_entity_poly.pdbx_strand_id
1 'polypeptide(L)' 'MSLSKQSIQSYYMEFLRCAKCSHDLQYENPLYYPITLPICGHTMCKQCINIIRNETKCSQDQIS' A
#
# COMPACT_ATOMS: atom_id res chain seq x y z
N MET A 1 -3.18 14.80 -39.45
CA MET A 1 -2.34 14.59 -38.25
C MET A 1 -3.07 13.63 -37.33
N SER A 2 -2.75 12.34 -37.43
CA SER A 2 -3.40 11.28 -36.66
C SER A 2 -2.73 11.20 -35.29
N LEU A 3 -3.35 11.79 -34.27
CA LEU A 3 -2.94 11.61 -32.88
C LEU A 3 -3.14 10.12 -32.52
N SER A 4 -2.05 9.36 -32.50
CA SER A 4 -2.03 7.98 -32.06
C SER A 4 -2.48 7.93 -30.60
N LYS A 5 -3.55 7.18 -30.33
CA LYS A 5 -4.16 6.94 -29.00
C LYS A 5 -3.21 6.27 -27.98
N GLN A 6 -1.91 6.15 -28.27
CA GLN A 6 -0.92 5.47 -27.43
C GLN A 6 -0.34 6.34 -26.31
N SER A 7 -0.59 7.64 -26.29
CA SER A 7 -0.01 8.57 -25.31
C SER A 7 -0.92 8.89 -24.11
N ILE A 8 -2.14 8.34 -24.04
CA ILE A 8 -3.10 8.64 -22.96
C ILE A 8 -3.03 7.62 -21.81
N GLN A 9 -2.22 6.55 -21.93
CA GLN A 9 -2.11 5.53 -20.88
C GLN A 9 -0.96 5.76 -19.89
N SER A 10 -0.20 6.84 -20.03
CA SER A 10 1.04 7.07 -19.26
C SER A 10 0.99 8.24 -18.28
N TYR A 11 -0.17 8.87 -18.07
CA TYR A 11 -0.21 10.19 -17.43
C TYR A 11 -0.72 10.27 -15.99
N TYR A 12 -1.14 9.17 -15.35
CA TYR A 12 -1.65 9.24 -13.96
C TYR A 12 -1.53 7.91 -13.20
N MET A 13 -0.36 7.28 -13.23
CA MET A 13 0.00 6.33 -12.17
C MET A 13 1.04 7.04 -11.30
N GLU A 14 0.59 7.98 -10.47
CA GLU A 14 1.35 8.24 -9.25
C GLU A 14 1.39 6.89 -8.53
N PHE A 15 2.53 6.21 -8.62
CA PHE A 15 2.73 4.94 -7.94
C PHE A 15 2.51 5.23 -6.45
N LEU A 16 1.35 4.84 -5.95
CA LEU A 16 1.00 5.01 -4.55
C LEU A 16 2.05 4.20 -3.78
N ARG A 17 2.87 4.86 -2.97
CA ARG A 17 3.95 4.21 -2.23
C ARG A 17 3.51 3.87 -0.82
N CYS A 18 3.94 2.72 -0.33
CA CYS A 18 3.71 2.33 1.05
C CYS A 18 4.38 3.34 1.99
N ALA A 19 3.61 3.95 2.89
CA ALA A 19 4.14 4.93 3.86
C ALA A 19 5.21 4.37 4.81
N LYS A 20 5.33 3.04 4.95
CA LYS A 20 6.30 2.37 5.85
C LYS A 20 7.57 1.92 5.14
N CYS A 21 7.45 1.24 4.00
CA CYS A 21 8.60 0.65 3.30
C CYS A 21 8.96 1.37 1.99
N SER A 22 8.20 2.40 1.60
CA SER A 22 8.36 3.16 0.36
C SER A 22 8.29 2.34 -0.94
N HIS A 23 7.89 1.07 -0.85
CA HIS A 23 7.68 0.20 -2.01
C HIS A 23 6.44 0.64 -2.79
N ASP A 24 6.49 0.50 -4.10
CA ASP A 24 5.34 0.80 -4.96
C ASP A 24 4.21 -0.20 -4.68
N LEU A 25 3.00 0.31 -4.45
CA LEU A 25 1.83 -0.50 -4.16
C LEU A 25 1.27 -1.06 -5.46
N GLN A 26 0.88 -2.34 -5.41
CA GLN A 26 0.46 -3.10 -6.58
C GLN A 26 -0.82 -3.86 -6.25
N TYR A 27 -1.90 -3.60 -6.99
CA TYR A 27 -3.18 -4.30 -6.80
C TYR A 27 -3.11 -5.79 -7.20
N GLU A 28 -2.17 -6.15 -8.08
CA GLU A 28 -1.97 -7.52 -8.55
C GLU A 28 -1.07 -8.35 -7.61
N ASN A 29 -0.30 -7.70 -6.74
CA ASN A 29 0.58 -8.39 -5.80
C ASN A 29 -0.03 -8.43 -4.39
N PRO A 30 -0.37 -9.62 -3.86
CA PRO A 30 -1.04 -9.72 -2.56
C PRO A 30 -0.19 -9.23 -1.37
N LEU A 31 1.15 -9.19 -1.49
CA LEU A 31 2.03 -8.66 -0.46
C LEU A 31 2.06 -7.12 -0.47
N TYR A 32 2.09 -6.54 -1.68
CA TYR A 32 2.11 -5.09 -1.91
C TYR A 32 0.73 -4.47 -2.15
N TYR A 33 -0.34 -5.24 -1.86
CA TYR A 33 -1.70 -4.77 -2.03
C TYR A 33 -1.93 -3.51 -1.16
N PRO A 34 -2.43 -2.41 -1.75
CA PRO A 34 -2.66 -1.16 -1.05
C PRO A 34 -3.80 -1.30 -0.05
N ILE A 35 -3.55 -0.92 1.20
CA ILE A 35 -4.55 -0.81 2.25
C ILE A 35 -4.49 0.61 2.81
N THR A 36 -5.61 1.32 2.71
CA THR A 36 -5.75 2.67 3.27
C THR A 36 -6.23 2.58 4.71
N LEU A 37 -5.52 3.25 5.62
CA LEU A 37 -5.90 3.33 7.02
C LEU A 37 -7.06 4.31 7.19
N PRO A 38 -8.23 3.87 7.68
CA PRO A 38 -9.42 4.72 7.76
C PRO A 38 -9.25 5.89 8.73
N ILE A 39 -8.35 5.77 9.71
CA ILE A 39 -8.13 6.79 10.74
C ILE A 39 -7.32 8.00 10.25
N CYS A 40 -6.43 7.83 9.27
CA CYS A 40 -5.46 8.86 8.89
C CYS A 40 -5.30 9.02 7.38
N GLY A 41 -6.00 8.22 6.57
CA GLY A 41 -5.97 8.31 5.11
C GLY A 41 -4.67 7.82 4.45
N HIS A 42 -3.65 7.45 5.23
CA HIS A 42 -2.40 6.92 4.68
C HIS A 42 -2.56 5.52 4.10
N THR A 43 -1.90 5.25 2.98
CA THR A 43 -1.88 3.92 2.36
C THR A 43 -0.58 3.18 2.67
N MET A 44 -0.73 1.90 2.99
CA MET A 44 0.36 0.98 3.30
C MET A 44 0.16 -0.34 2.57
N CYS A 45 1.22 -1.13 2.38
CA CYS A 45 1.08 -2.47 1.85
C CYS A 45 0.53 -3.43 2.92
N LYS A 46 -0.20 -4.46 2.46
CA LYS A 46 -0.75 -5.53 3.31
C LYS A 46 0.31 -6.18 4.20
N GLN A 47 1.51 -6.41 3.68
CA GLN A 47 2.62 -6.96 4.45
C GLN A 47 3.00 -6.07 5.64
N CYS A 48 3.19 -4.76 5.43
CA CYS A 48 3.54 -3.84 6.52
C CYS A 48 2.42 -3.68 7.55
N ILE A 49 1.15 -3.72 7.14
CA ILE A 49 0.03 -3.70 8.08
C ILE A 49 0.02 -4.95 8.96
N ASN A 50 0.28 -6.13 8.38
CA ASN A 50 0.32 -7.37 9.16
C ASN A 50 1.45 -7.37 10.19
N ILE A 51 2.61 -6.80 9.86
CA ILE A 51 3.73 -6.63 10.81
C ILE A 51 3.27 -5.76 11.98
N ILE A 52 2.71 -4.57 11.72
CA ILE A 52 2.24 -3.67 12.78
C ILE A 52 1.19 -4.36 13.65
N ARG A 53 0.22 -5.06 13.04
CA ARG A 53 -0.82 -5.80 13.77
C ARG A 53 -0.23 -6.89 14.66
N ASN A 54 0.78 -7.60 14.20
CA ASN A 54 1.42 -8.67 14.96
C ASN A 54 2.33 -8.12 16.07
N GLU A 55 3.03 -7.01 15.82
CA GLU A 55 3.79 -6.28 16.84
C GLU A 55 2.86 -5.80 17.97
N THR A 56 1.67 -5.27 17.65
CA THR A 56 0.68 -4.87 18.67
C THR A 56 0.07 -6.04 19.43
N LYS A 57 0.05 -7.25 18.86
CA LYS A 57 -0.45 -8.45 19.55
C LYS A 57 0.57 -9.00 20.55
N CYS A 58 1.86 -8.87 20.28
CA CYS A 58 2.92 -9.33 21.19
C CYS A 58 2.93 -8.58 22.54
N SER A 59 2.23 -7.45 22.64
CA SER A 59 2.08 -6.68 23.89
C SER A 59 0.87 -7.09 24.74
N GLN A 60 -0.09 -7.85 24.20
CA GLN A 60 -1.30 -8.25 24.95
C GLN A 60 -1.14 -9.58 25.69
N ASP A 61 -0.21 -10.44 25.27
CA ASP A 61 0.06 -11.74 25.91
C ASP A 61 1.09 -11.66 27.07
N GLN A 62 1.41 -10.46 27.58
CA GLN A 62 2.30 -10.25 28.73
C GLN A 62 1.57 -9.74 30.00
N ILE A 63 0.23 -9.76 30.00
CA ILE A 63 -0.59 -9.48 31.18
C ILE A 63 -1.49 -10.69 31.41
N SER A 64 -0.93 -11.75 31.99
CA SER A 64 -1.65 -12.82 32.70
C SER A 64 -0.71 -13.48 33.68
#